data_AF-A0A9E3AUB3-F1
#
_entry.id   AF-A0A9E3AUB3-F1
#
_cell.length_a   1.000
_cell.length_b   1.000
_cell.length_c   1.000
_cell.angle_alpha   90.00
_cell.angle_beta   90.00
_cell.angle_gamma   90.00
#
_symmetry.space_group_name_H-M   'P 1'
#
loop_
_entity.id
_entity.type
_entity.pdbx_description
1 polymer ?
#
loop_
_entity_poly.entity_id
_entity_poly.type
_entity_poly.pdbx_seq_one_letter_code
_entity_poly.pdbx_strand_id
1 'polypeptide(L)'
;MSRGAVAITPDPSLESALAGDDELEASGNLAPGPRRRRWISFGRVLAFALSGLALIGLSTAIERAIVSLFDQDAWLGGVASVLAGLAALALLGLVGRETLSILRQRRITALRDEAARLRESREVAAAGAFVAALAGLYAHRPETARARALLAGLERDVLDPA
;
A
#
# COMPACT_ATOMS: atom_id res chain seq x y z
N MET A 1 -50.68 -35.78 14.35
CA MET A 1 -49.75 -34.63 14.25
C MET A 1 -48.76 -34.93 13.13
N SER A 2 -48.93 -34.34 11.96
CA SER A 2 -48.11 -34.60 10.76
C SER A 2 -47.17 -33.43 10.54
N ARG A 3 -45.84 -33.66 10.58
CA ARG A 3 -44.83 -32.65 10.25
C ARG A 3 -44.64 -32.63 8.74
N GLY A 4 -45.06 -31.54 8.09
CA GLY A 4 -44.77 -31.30 6.69
C GLY A 4 -43.28 -31.08 6.46
N ALA A 5 -42.69 -31.87 5.56
CA ALA A 5 -41.33 -31.65 5.08
C ALA A 5 -41.33 -30.44 4.13
N VAL A 6 -40.68 -29.36 4.54
CA VAL A 6 -40.44 -28.20 3.67
C VAL A 6 -39.27 -28.55 2.76
N ALA A 7 -39.56 -28.87 1.50
CA ALA A 7 -38.55 -28.97 0.46
C ALA A 7 -38.06 -27.56 0.13
N ILE A 8 -36.80 -27.26 0.45
CA ILE A 8 -36.13 -26.05 0.00
C ILE A 8 -35.82 -26.25 -1.48
N THR A 9 -36.70 -25.77 -2.35
CA THR A 9 -36.43 -25.65 -3.78
C THR A 9 -35.43 -24.50 -3.97
N PRO A 10 -34.25 -24.72 -4.57
CA PRO A 10 -33.34 -23.64 -4.94
C PRO A 10 -34.04 -22.73 -5.94
N ASP A 11 -34.12 -21.44 -5.62
CA ASP A 11 -34.66 -20.43 -6.52
C ASP A 11 -33.60 -20.10 -7.59
N PRO A 12 -33.85 -20.35 -8.89
CA PRO A 12 -32.87 -20.09 -9.96
C PRO A 12 -32.54 -18.61 -10.12
N SER A 13 -33.33 -17.70 -9.52
CA SER A 13 -33.01 -16.27 -9.48
C SER A 13 -31.90 -15.90 -8.48
N LEU A 14 -31.66 -16.74 -7.47
CA LEU A 14 -30.53 -16.57 -6.54
C LEU A 14 -29.21 -17.06 -7.16
N GLU A 15 -29.28 -18.06 -8.03
CA GLU A 15 -28.12 -18.63 -8.73
C GLU A 15 -27.53 -17.64 -9.75
N SER A 16 -28.37 -16.89 -10.45
CA SER A 16 -27.93 -15.83 -11.37
C SER A 16 -27.39 -14.59 -10.67
N ALA A 17 -27.87 -14.31 -9.44
CA ALA A 17 -27.35 -13.23 -8.61
C ALA A 17 -25.96 -13.54 -8.04
N LEU A 18 -25.66 -14.81 -7.73
CA LEU A 18 -24.35 -15.27 -7.26
C LEU A 18 -23.34 -15.48 -8.41
N ALA A 19 -23.81 -15.94 -9.58
CA ALA A 19 -22.96 -16.14 -10.75
C ALA A 19 -22.30 -14.85 -11.27
N GLY A 20 -22.92 -13.68 -11.03
CA GLY A 20 -22.33 -12.38 -11.38
C GLY A 20 -21.10 -12.00 -10.53
N ASP A 21 -20.99 -12.55 -9.32
CA ASP A 21 -19.88 -12.29 -8.40
C ASP A 21 -18.71 -13.26 -8.65
N ASP A 22 -18.98 -14.50 -9.06
CA ASP A 22 -17.97 -15.51 -9.38
C ASP A 22 -17.14 -15.16 -10.64
N GLU A 23 -17.74 -14.48 -11.63
CA GLU A 23 -17.02 -14.08 -12.85
C GLU A 23 -16.00 -12.93 -12.58
N LEU A 24 -16.21 -12.17 -11.49
CA LEU A 24 -15.26 -11.17 -10.99
C LEU A 24 -14.12 -11.81 -10.18
N GLU A 25 -14.36 -12.91 -9.46
CA GLU A 25 -13.32 -13.67 -8.74
C GLU A 25 -12.47 -14.54 -9.68
N ALA A 26 -13.02 -15.07 -10.77
CA ALA A 26 -12.30 -15.91 -11.74
C ALA A 26 -11.17 -15.17 -12.50
N SER A 27 -11.20 -13.83 -12.51
CA SER A 27 -10.11 -13.01 -13.06
C SER A 27 -8.87 -12.93 -12.14
N GLY A 28 -8.94 -13.47 -10.92
CA GLY A 28 -7.93 -13.32 -9.87
C GLY A 28 -6.73 -14.28 -9.94
N ASN A 29 -6.73 -15.30 -10.81
CA ASN A 29 -5.67 -16.32 -10.83
C ASN A 29 -5.05 -16.58 -12.21
N LEU A 30 -4.66 -15.52 -12.91
CA LEU A 30 -3.73 -15.65 -14.03
C LEU A 30 -2.30 -15.41 -13.50
N ALA A 31 -1.48 -16.47 -13.51
CA ALA A 31 -0.06 -16.40 -13.21
C ALA A 31 0.60 -15.20 -13.93
N PRO A 32 1.47 -14.42 -13.26
CA PRO A 32 2.03 -13.21 -13.86
C PRO A 32 2.99 -13.60 -14.98
N GLY A 33 2.47 -13.67 -16.21
CA GLY A 33 3.28 -13.79 -17.43
C GLY A 33 4.27 -12.62 -17.54
N PRO A 34 5.37 -12.78 -18.31
CA PRO A 34 6.40 -11.77 -18.44
C PRO A 34 5.77 -10.45 -18.86
N ARG A 35 5.85 -9.45 -17.98
CA ARG A 35 5.33 -8.10 -18.22
C ARG A 35 6.01 -7.55 -19.46
N ARG A 36 5.35 -7.68 -20.62
CA ARG A 36 5.73 -6.97 -21.85
C ARG A 36 6.01 -5.54 -21.43
N ARG A 37 7.26 -5.09 -21.60
CA ARG A 37 7.68 -3.71 -21.36
C ARG A 37 6.82 -2.82 -22.25
N ARG A 38 5.65 -2.39 -21.74
CA ARG A 38 4.83 -1.39 -22.41
C ARG A 38 5.65 -0.12 -22.37
N TRP A 39 6.09 0.30 -23.54
CA TRP A 39 6.69 1.60 -23.77
C TRP A 39 5.76 2.64 -23.15
N ILE A 40 6.35 3.68 -22.57
CA ILE A 40 5.68 4.69 -21.73
C ILE A 40 4.31 5.02 -22.31
N SER A 41 3.24 4.70 -21.57
CA SER A 41 1.87 4.97 -22.02
C SER A 41 1.72 6.47 -22.27
N PHE A 42 1.26 6.87 -23.47
CA PHE A 42 0.99 8.28 -23.81
C PHE A 42 0.15 8.99 -22.74
N GLY A 43 -0.79 8.28 -22.08
CA GLY A 43 -1.55 8.83 -20.96
C GLY A 43 -0.69 9.21 -19.74
N ARG A 44 0.36 8.45 -19.44
CA ARG A 44 1.32 8.80 -18.37
C ARG A 44 2.17 10.00 -18.76
N VAL A 45 2.55 10.12 -20.04
CA VAL A 45 3.29 11.29 -20.54
C VAL A 45 2.43 12.54 -20.42
N LEU A 46 1.17 12.49 -20.88
CA LEU A 46 0.24 13.59 -20.77
C LEU A 46 0.00 13.99 -19.31
N ALA A 47 -0.25 13.03 -18.43
CA ALA A 47 -0.43 13.29 -17.00
C ALA A 47 0.79 13.97 -16.40
N PHE A 48 2.00 13.47 -16.70
CA PHE A 48 3.24 14.07 -16.22
C PHE A 48 3.45 15.49 -16.75
N ALA A 49 3.19 15.71 -18.04
CA ALA A 49 3.28 17.03 -18.66
C ALA A 49 2.28 18.03 -18.05
N LEU A 50 1.02 17.61 -17.86
CA LEU A 50 -0.02 18.43 -17.22
C LEU A 50 0.34 18.75 -15.77
N SER A 51 0.81 17.77 -15.01
CA SER A 51 1.27 18.00 -13.63
C SER A 51 2.45 18.96 -13.58
N GLY A 52 3.45 18.78 -14.44
CA GLY A 52 4.60 19.69 -14.53
C GLY A 52 4.19 21.12 -14.91
N LEU A 53 3.31 21.26 -15.89
CA LEU A 53 2.78 22.56 -16.31
C LEU A 53 1.99 23.24 -15.18
N ALA A 54 1.11 22.49 -14.50
CA ALA A 54 0.35 22.99 -13.36
C ALA A 54 1.30 23.42 -12.22
N LEU A 55 2.37 22.67 -11.96
CA LEU A 55 3.35 22.99 -10.93
C LEU A 55 4.10 24.30 -11.25
N ILE A 56 4.54 24.47 -12.50
CA ILE A 56 5.20 25.70 -12.96
C ILE A 56 4.26 26.90 -12.86
N GLY A 57 3.02 26.74 -13.33
CA GLY A 57 2.00 27.78 -13.26
C GLY A 57 1.69 28.19 -11.82
N LEU A 58 1.50 27.21 -10.94
CA LEU A 58 1.23 27.45 -9.52
C LEU A 58 2.42 28.13 -8.84
N SER A 59 3.64 27.64 -9.06
CA SER A 59 4.86 28.25 -8.49
C SER A 59 5.01 29.70 -8.92
N THR A 60 4.81 29.97 -10.22
CA THR A 60 4.89 31.34 -10.77
C THR A 60 3.80 32.24 -10.20
N ALA A 61 2.58 31.71 -10.00
CA ALA A 61 1.49 32.47 -9.41
C ALA A 61 1.78 32.84 -7.95
N ILE A 62 2.34 31.90 -7.18
CA ILE A 62 2.77 32.14 -5.79
C ILE A 62 3.86 33.21 -5.76
N GLU A 63 4.88 33.09 -6.61
CA GLU A 63 5.97 34.08 -6.69
C GLU A 63 5.46 35.48 -7.03
N ARG A 64 4.58 35.59 -8.04
CA ARG A 64 3.95 36.88 -8.40
C ARG A 64 3.08 37.44 -7.29
N ALA A 65 2.35 36.60 -6.56
CA ALA A 65 1.57 37.03 -5.42
C ALA A 65 2.49 37.61 -4.34
N ILE A 66 3.55 36.89 -3.98
CA ILE A 66 4.53 37.34 -2.97
C ILE A 66 5.14 38.69 -3.36
N VAL A 67 5.62 38.83 -4.60
CA VAL A 67 6.22 40.07 -5.10
C VAL A 67 5.20 41.22 -5.10
N SER A 68 3.97 40.97 -5.57
CA SER A 68 2.89 41.96 -5.56
C SER A 68 2.53 42.45 -4.16
N LEU A 69 2.61 41.57 -3.15
CA LEU A 69 2.39 41.94 -1.75
C LEU A 69 3.58 42.74 -1.18
N PHE A 70 4.81 42.40 -1.56
CA PHE A 70 6.00 43.18 -1.16
C PHE A 70 6.00 44.59 -1.75
N ASP A 71 5.54 44.76 -3.00
CA ASP A 71 5.44 46.07 -3.65
C ASP A 71 4.42 46.99 -2.97
N GLN A 72 3.42 46.41 -2.28
CA GLN A 72 2.43 47.15 -1.52
C GLN A 72 2.91 47.46 -0.10
N ASP A 73 3.28 46.42 0.66
CA ASP A 73 3.71 46.53 2.06
C ASP A 73 4.68 45.40 2.43
N ALA A 74 5.86 45.75 2.94
CA ALA A 74 6.91 44.78 3.30
C ALA A 74 6.46 43.75 4.35
N TRP A 75 5.57 44.12 5.27
CA TRP A 75 5.02 43.22 6.28
C TRP A 75 4.17 42.10 5.65
N LEU A 76 3.30 42.45 4.70
CA LEU A 76 2.41 41.48 4.05
C LEU A 76 3.20 40.50 3.17
N GLY A 77 4.21 40.98 2.44
CA GLY A 77 5.10 40.11 1.67
C GLY A 77 5.87 39.12 2.54
N GLY A 78 6.30 39.55 3.73
CA GLY A 78 6.93 38.68 4.73
C GLY A 78 6.00 37.55 5.19
N VAL A 79 4.75 37.88 5.55
CA VAL A 79 3.73 36.90 5.97
C VAL A 79 3.43 35.90 4.83
N ALA A 80 3.27 36.38 3.59
CA ALA A 80 3.04 35.52 2.43
C ALA A 80 4.20 34.55 2.18
N SER A 81 5.44 35.01 2.35
CA SER A 81 6.65 34.18 2.20
C SER A 81 6.71 33.06 3.23
N VAL A 82 6.39 33.36 4.49
CA VAL A 82 6.33 32.36 5.58
C VAL A 82 5.24 31.32 5.30
N LEU A 83 4.04 31.75 4.90
CA LEU A 83 2.94 30.86 4.55
C LEU A 83 3.28 29.95 3.36
N ALA A 84 3.92 30.49 2.32
CA ALA A 84 4.37 29.70 1.16
C ALA A 84 5.41 28.64 1.59
N GLY A 85 6.36 29.01 2.44
CA GLY A 85 7.34 28.06 3.00
C GLY A 85 6.68 26.95 3.82
N LEU A 86 5.74 27.29 4.70
CA LEU A 86 4.98 26.31 5.48
C LEU A 86 4.14 25.38 4.60
N ALA A 87 3.48 25.91 3.57
CA ALA A 87 2.71 25.13 2.62
C ALA A 87 3.61 24.13 1.86
N ALA A 88 4.80 24.56 1.43
CA ALA A 88 5.78 23.68 0.78
C ALA A 88 6.25 22.56 1.72
N LEU A 89 6.56 22.87 2.98
CA LEU A 89 6.95 21.87 3.98
C LEU A 89 5.82 20.87 4.26
N ALA A 90 4.58 21.34 4.40
CA ALA A 90 3.41 20.50 4.61
C ALA A 90 3.17 19.57 3.41
N LEU A 91 3.30 20.07 2.18
CA LEU A 91 3.18 19.28 0.96
C LEU A 91 4.24 18.18 0.90
N LEU A 92 5.50 18.51 1.21
CA LEU A 92 6.58 17.52 1.28
C LEU A 92 6.30 16.44 2.34
N GLY A 93 5.81 16.84 3.51
CA GLY A 93 5.40 15.92 4.57
C GLY A 93 4.26 14.99 4.14
N LEU A 94 3.24 15.52 3.45
CA LEU A 94 2.11 14.75 2.94
C LEU A 94 2.55 13.73 1.87
N VAL A 95 3.30 14.17 0.87
CA VAL A 95 3.82 13.30 -0.20
C VAL A 95 4.75 12.23 0.37
N GLY A 96 5.64 12.60 1.30
CA GLY A 96 6.51 11.67 2.00
C GLY A 96 5.73 10.61 2.78
N ARG A 97 4.72 11.04 3.54
CA ARG A 97 3.84 10.13 4.30
C ARG A 97 3.10 9.15 3.39
N GLU A 98 2.60 9.62 2.25
CA GLU A 98 1.84 8.78 1.33
C GLU A 98 2.74 7.74 0.66
N THR A 99 3.94 8.13 0.28
CA THR A 99 4.93 7.21 -0.30
C THR A 99 5.29 6.08 0.68
N LEU A 100 5.44 6.41 1.96
CA LEU A 100 5.65 5.43 3.04
C LEU A 100 4.42 4.54 3.27
N SER A 101 3.22 5.11 3.14
CA SER A 101 1.95 4.38 3.25
C SER A 101 1.82 3.30 2.17
N ILE A 102 2.15 3.64 0.92
CA ILE A 102 2.12 2.70 -0.22
C ILE A 102 3.14 1.57 -0.03
N LEU A 103 4.34 1.88 0.48
CA LEU A 103 5.37 0.88 0.77
C LEU A 103 4.93 -0.13 1.84
N ARG A 104 4.15 0.32 2.83
CA ARG A 104 3.60 -0.57 3.88
C ARG A 104 2.62 -1.59 3.30
N GLN A 105 1.69 -1.17 2.45
CA GLN A 105 0.70 -2.07 1.86
C GLN A 105 1.35 -3.15 1.00
N ARG A 106 2.35 -2.79 0.19
CA ARG A 106 3.07 -3.75 -0.68
C ARG A 106 3.81 -4.83 0.11
N ARG A 107 4.30 -4.51 1.31
CA ARG A 107 4.99 -5.48 2.19
C ARG A 107 4.04 -6.50 2.79
N ILE A 108 2.83 -6.10 3.18
CA ILE A 108 1.84 -7.03 3.76
C ILE A 108 1.44 -8.09 2.73
N THR A 109 1.23 -7.69 1.47
CA THR A 109 0.90 -8.63 0.39
C THR A 109 2.06 -9.58 0.07
N ALA A 110 3.30 -9.08 0.04
CA ALA A 110 4.48 -9.93 -0.19
C ALA A 110 4.65 -10.99 0.90
N LEU A 111 4.47 -10.62 2.18
CA LEU A 111 4.50 -11.59 3.28
C LEU A 111 3.36 -12.61 3.20
N ARG A 112 2.18 -12.20 2.73
CA ARG A 112 1.01 -13.08 2.58
C ARG A 112 1.22 -14.09 1.45
N ASP A 113 1.77 -13.65 0.33
CA ASP A 113 2.12 -14.50 -0.80
C ASP A 113 3.24 -15.49 -0.44
N GLU A 114 4.24 -15.05 0.32
CA GLU A 114 5.37 -15.89 0.74
C GLU A 114 4.95 -16.91 1.82
N ALA A 115 4.04 -16.53 2.74
CA ALA A 115 3.44 -17.46 3.68
C ALA A 115 2.54 -18.51 2.99
N ALA A 116 1.84 -18.14 1.92
CA ALA A 116 1.08 -19.07 1.10
C ALA A 116 2.01 -20.09 0.40
N ARG A 117 3.12 -19.63 -0.18
CA ARG A 117 4.13 -20.48 -0.83
C ARG A 117 4.85 -21.43 0.13
N LEU A 118 5.16 -20.97 1.36
CA LEU A 118 5.84 -21.79 2.36
C LEU A 118 4.92 -22.86 2.98
N ARG A 119 3.61 -22.56 3.12
CA ARG A 119 2.61 -23.55 3.52
C ARG A 119 2.54 -24.74 2.57
N GLU A 120 2.76 -24.49 1.28
CA GLU A 120 2.67 -25.50 0.24
C GLU A 120 3.96 -26.32 0.09
N SER A 121 5.12 -25.71 0.37
CA SER A 121 6.44 -26.35 0.19
C SER A 121 6.99 -27.13 1.40
N ARG A 122 6.51 -26.87 2.63
CA ARG A 122 6.99 -27.52 3.88
C ARG A 122 8.52 -27.49 4.09
N GLU A 123 9.25 -26.55 3.47
CA GLU A 123 10.71 -26.45 3.63
C GLU A 123 11.12 -25.51 4.77
N VAL A 124 11.75 -26.08 5.80
CA VAL A 124 12.13 -25.37 7.05
C VAL A 124 13.29 -24.38 6.84
N ALA A 125 14.20 -24.65 5.90
CA ALA A 125 15.35 -23.79 5.63
C ALA A 125 14.98 -22.44 4.98
N ALA A 126 13.97 -22.43 4.11
CA ALA A 126 13.47 -21.23 3.45
C ALA A 126 12.77 -20.26 4.42
N ALA A 127 12.16 -20.81 5.48
CA ALA A 127 11.52 -20.02 6.53
C ALA A 127 12.53 -19.18 7.33
N GLY A 128 13.74 -19.68 7.57
CA GLY A 128 14.78 -18.96 8.32
C GLY A 128 15.31 -17.71 7.59
N ALA A 129 15.53 -17.82 6.27
CA ALA A 129 15.98 -16.70 5.45
C ALA A 129 14.91 -15.59 5.36
N PHE A 130 13.63 -15.97 5.28
CA PHE A 130 12.50 -15.05 5.32
C PHE A 130 12.40 -14.29 6.65
N VAL A 131 12.59 -14.98 7.77
CA VAL A 131 12.62 -14.35 9.11
C VAL A 131 13.82 -13.41 9.26
N ALA A 132 14.99 -13.76 8.73
CA ALA A 132 16.17 -12.89 8.74
C ALA A 132 15.97 -11.63 7.87
N ALA A 133 15.33 -11.77 6.71
CA ALA A 133 14.97 -10.64 5.85
C ALA A 133 13.93 -9.72 6.51
N LEU A 134 12.94 -10.29 7.23
CA LEU A 134 12.03 -9.53 8.08
C LEU A 134 12.78 -8.79 9.20
N ALA A 135 13.69 -9.47 9.90
CA ALA A 135 14.41 -8.90 11.03
C ALA A 135 15.31 -7.73 10.60
N GLY A 136 15.99 -7.83 9.46
CA GLY A 136 16.78 -6.73 8.89
C GLY A 136 15.93 -5.51 8.52
N LEU A 137 14.70 -5.75 8.04
CA LEU A 137 13.75 -4.70 7.65
C LEU A 137 13.11 -3.97 8.85
N TYR A 138 13.05 -4.63 10.02
CA TYR A 138 12.51 -4.10 11.27
C TYR A 138 13.58 -3.71 12.30
N ALA A 139 14.87 -3.79 11.96
CA ALA A 139 16.00 -3.53 12.86
C ALA A 139 16.02 -2.12 13.47
N HIS A 140 15.31 -1.15 12.89
CA HIS A 140 15.20 0.22 13.43
C HIS A 140 13.87 0.49 14.17
N ARG A 141 13.03 -0.54 14.42
CA ARG A 141 11.79 -0.39 15.21
C ARG A 141 11.81 -1.22 16.51
N PRO A 142 11.80 -0.57 17.70
CA PRO A 142 11.82 -1.22 19.01
C PRO A 142 10.53 -1.99 19.36
N GLU A 143 9.48 -1.86 18.56
CA GLU A 143 8.15 -2.49 18.79
C GLU A 143 8.14 -4.02 18.62
N THR A 144 9.21 -4.62 18.08
CA THR A 144 9.32 -6.08 17.88
C THR A 144 9.99 -6.83 19.04
N ALA A 145 10.40 -6.14 20.11
CA ALA A 145 11.08 -6.78 21.24
C ALA A 145 10.18 -7.81 21.95
N ARG A 146 8.88 -7.51 22.08
CA ARG A 146 7.89 -8.40 22.71
C ARG A 146 7.62 -9.65 21.87
N ALA A 147 7.50 -9.48 20.55
CA ALA A 147 7.28 -10.60 19.63
C ALA A 147 8.50 -11.52 19.53
N ARG A 148 9.73 -10.96 19.57
CA ARG A 148 10.98 -11.74 19.66
C ARG A 148 11.11 -12.52 20.96
N ALA A 149 10.71 -11.95 22.09
CA ALA A 149 10.69 -12.67 23.37
C ALA A 149 9.69 -13.84 23.35
N LEU A 150 8.55 -13.67 22.69
CA LEU A 150 7.53 -14.72 22.53
C LEU A 150 8.00 -15.86 21.61
N LEU A 151 8.68 -15.53 20.51
CA LEU A 151 9.25 -16.51 19.58
C LEU A 151 10.44 -17.27 20.20
N ALA A 152 11.31 -16.60 20.95
CA ALA A 152 12.41 -17.25 21.67
C ALA A 152 11.91 -18.20 22.79
N GLY A 153 10.71 -17.95 23.33
CA GLY A 153 10.04 -18.87 24.24
C GLY A 153 9.53 -20.13 23.54
N LEU A 154 8.96 -19.99 22.33
CA LEU A 154 8.45 -21.12 21.55
C LEU A 154 9.53 -22.03 20.98
N GLU A 155 10.69 -21.48 20.63
CA GLU A 155 11.84 -22.25 20.11
C GLU A 155 12.36 -23.26 21.16
N ARG A 156 12.18 -22.97 22.46
CA ARG A 156 12.54 -23.89 23.55
C ARG A 156 11.57 -25.08 23.70
N ASP A 157 10.31 -24.89 23.35
CA ASP A 157 9.24 -25.87 23.55
C ASP A 157 9.17 -26.89 22.39
N VAL A 158 9.62 -26.50 21.19
CA VAL A 158 9.63 -27.36 20.01
C VAL A 158 10.92 -28.21 19.92
N LEU A 159 11.97 -27.86 20.67
CA LEU A 159 13.28 -28.54 20.65
C LEU A 159 13.44 -29.64 21.71
N ASP A 160 12.41 -29.95 22.49
CA ASP A 160 12.43 -31.03 23.47
C ASP A 160 11.41 -32.12 23.08
N PRO A 161 11.79 -33.07 22.21
CA PRO A 161 10.98 -34.27 22.01
C PRO A 161 11.19 -35.20 23.21
N ALA A 162 10.25 -35.18 24.15
CA ALA A 162 10.07 -36.27 25.11
C ALA A 162 9.69 -37.58 24.41
#